data_AF-A0AAV5VRK7-F1
#
_entry.id   AF-A0AAV5VRK7-F1
#
_cell.length_a   1.000
_cell.length_b   1.000
_cell.length_c   1.000
_cell.angle_alpha   90.00
_cell.angle_beta   90.00
_cell.angle_gamma   90.00
#
_symmetry.space_group_name_H-M   'P 1'
#
loop_
_entity.id
_entity.type
_entity.pdbx_description
1 polymer ?
#
loop_
_entity_poly.entity_id
_entity_poly.type
_entity_poly.pdbx_seq_one_letter_code
_entity_poly.pdbx_strand_id
1 'polypeptide(L)' 'SLASHSSFFKNLFFGGYKEKNDMLIEIKEVEYKDFDNLLRLMYCYEGQSLRVSNVELVLQLAIRFDVKIVEDRAV' A
#
# COMPACT_ATOMS: atom_id res chain seq x y z
N SER A 1 0.94 8.57 -7.52
CA SER A 1 1.70 7.37 -7.94
C SER A 1 2.08 6.57 -6.69
N LEU A 2 2.41 5.27 -6.75
CA LEU A 2 2.74 4.51 -5.51
C LEU A 2 3.92 5.15 -4.75
N ALA A 3 4.97 5.56 -5.48
CA ALA A 3 6.15 6.22 -4.91
C ALA A 3 5.88 7.59 -4.25
N SER A 4 4.76 8.26 -4.56
CA SER A 4 4.41 9.53 -3.89
C SER A 4 3.76 9.30 -2.52
N HIS A 5 3.24 8.10 -2.26
CA HIS A 5 2.54 7.76 -1.02
C HIS A 5 3.37 6.84 -0.10
N SER A 6 4.51 6.34 -0.57
CA SER A 6 5.31 5.34 0.13
C SER A 6 6.80 5.48 -0.18
N SER A 7 7.62 5.59 0.87
CA SER A 7 9.07 5.61 0.71
C SER A 7 9.60 4.23 0.31
N PHE A 8 8.93 3.15 0.73
CA PHE A 8 9.23 1.79 0.28
C PHE A 8 9.15 1.70 -1.24
N PHE A 9 8.01 2.07 -1.84
CA PHE A 9 7.84 2.01 -3.29
C PHE A 9 8.71 3.02 -4.02
N LYS A 10 8.97 4.19 -3.44
CA LYS A 10 9.93 5.14 -4.00
C LYS A 10 11.33 4.54 -4.11
N ASN A 11 11.80 3.86 -3.05
CA ASN A 11 13.09 3.20 -3.05
C ASN A 11 13.10 1.97 -3.97
N LEU A 12 12.02 1.21 -4.02
CA LEU A 12 11.90 0.05 -4.92
C LEU A 12 12.01 0.44 -6.39
N PHE A 13 11.33 1.51 -6.82
CA PHE A 13 11.31 1.92 -8.23
C PHE A 13 12.48 2.81 -8.64
N PHE A 14 13.03 3.63 -7.73
CA PHE A 14 14.03 4.65 -8.08
C PHE A 14 15.34 4.54 -7.29
N GLY A 15 15.43 3.61 -6.33
CA GLY A 15 16.61 3.41 -5.50
C GLY A 15 17.67 2.50 -6.11
N GLY A 16 18.46 1.89 -5.24
CA GLY A 16 19.58 0.99 -5.61
C GLY A 16 19.18 -0.47 -5.85
N TYR A 17 17.89 -0.80 -5.76
CA TYR A 17 17.38 -2.17 -5.91
C TYR A 17 17.50 -2.66 -7.36
N LYS A 18 17.61 -3.98 -7.55
CA LYS A 18 17.75 -4.57 -8.89
C LYS A 18 16.44 -4.50 -9.66
N GLU A 19 15.34 -4.60 -8.92
CA GLU A 19 13.95 -4.57 -9.34
C GLU A 19 13.54 -3.26 -10.01
N LYS A 20 14.33 -2.19 -9.85
CA LYS A 20 14.07 -0.88 -10.48
C LYS A 20 14.03 -0.92 -12.02
N ASN A 21 14.68 -1.91 -12.62
CA ASN A 21 14.72 -2.10 -14.07
C ASN A 21 13.72 -3.16 -14.56
N ASP A 22 12.99 -3.79 -13.65
CA ASP A 22 12.06 -4.86 -13.98
C ASP A 22 10.70 -4.27 -14.38
N MET A 23 10.09 -4.82 -15.44
CA MET A 23 8.74 -4.42 -15.86
C MET A 23 7.65 -4.96 -14.93
N LEU A 24 7.93 -6.01 -14.17
CA LEU A 24 6.99 -6.67 -13.27
C LEU A 24 7.71 -7.05 -11.99
N ILE A 25 7.20 -6.58 -10.85
CA ILE A 25 7.74 -6.88 -9.53
C ILE A 25 6.71 -7.71 -8.78
N GLU A 26 7.12 -8.90 -8.37
CA GLU A 26 6.30 -9.77 -7.54
C GLU A 26 6.32 -9.30 -6.08
N ILE A 27 5.15 -9.07 -5.50
CA ILE A 27 5.00 -8.81 -4.07
C ILE A 27 4.58 -10.12 -3.40
N LYS A 28 5.53 -10.75 -2.71
CA LYS A 28 5.31 -12.03 -2.01
C LYS A 28 4.60 -11.84 -0.67
N GLU A 29 3.95 -12.89 -0.19
CA GLU A 29 3.35 -12.93 1.16
C GLU A 29 2.33 -11.80 1.38
N VAL A 30 1.57 -11.46 0.34
CA VAL A 30 0.42 -10.58 0.45
C VAL A 30 -0.72 -11.16 -0.38
N GLU A 31 -1.90 -11.26 0.22
CA GLU A 31 -3.09 -11.64 -0.51
C GLU A 31 -3.51 -10.47 -1.41
N TYR A 32 -3.87 -10.80 -2.66
CA TYR A 32 -4.28 -9.80 -3.65
C TYR A 32 -5.38 -8.86 -3.13
N LYS A 33 -6.37 -9.41 -2.42
CA LYS A 33 -7.51 -8.65 -1.89
C LYS A 33 -7.08 -7.62 -0.84
N ASP A 34 -6.10 -7.97 -0.01
CA ASP A 34 -5.63 -7.08 1.05
C ASP A 34 -4.77 -5.95 0.46
N PHE A 35 -3.97 -6.26 -0.55
CA PHE A 35 -3.22 -5.24 -1.29
C PHE A 35 -4.16 -4.31 -2.07
N ASP A 36 -5.19 -4.84 -2.76
CA ASP A 36 -6.21 -4.03 -3.44
C ASP A 36 -6.96 -3.12 -2.46
N ASN A 37 -7.31 -3.62 -1.27
CA ASN A 37 -7.92 -2.82 -0.20
C ASN A 37 -7.03 -1.64 0.23
N LEU A 38 -5.73 -1.87 0.42
CA LEU A 38 -4.77 -0.81 0.74
C LEU A 38 -4.70 0.23 -0.39
N LEU A 39 -4.64 -0.21 -1.65
CA LEU A 39 -4.57 0.69 -2.81
C LEU A 39 -5.84 1.56 -2.93
N ARG A 40 -7.02 0.95 -2.78
CA ARG A 40 -8.30 1.65 -2.79
C ARG A 40 -8.38 2.70 -1.70
N LEU A 41 -7.93 2.35 -0.49
CA LEU A 41 -7.81 3.32 0.59
C LEU A 41 -6.86 4.42 0.16
N MET A 42 -5.61 4.12 -0.17
CA MET A 42 -4.59 5.11 -0.54
C MET A 42 -5.04 6.09 -1.62
N TYR A 43 -5.78 5.63 -2.63
CA TYR A 43 -6.29 6.45 -3.74
C TYR A 43 -7.70 7.04 -3.52
N CYS A 44 -8.25 7.00 -2.31
CA CYS A 44 -9.57 7.55 -1.98
C CYS A 44 -10.70 6.99 -2.84
N TYR A 45 -10.67 5.69 -3.15
CA TYR A 45 -11.71 5.08 -3.97
C TYR A 45 -13.07 5.15 -3.24
N GLU A 46 -14.10 5.61 -3.94
CA GLU A 46 -15.44 5.74 -3.35
C GLU A 46 -15.96 4.41 -2.80
N GLY A 47 -16.58 4.46 -1.63
CA GLY A 47 -17.09 3.28 -0.92
C GLY A 47 -16.05 2.50 -0.11
N GLN A 48 -14.76 2.84 -0.22
CA GLN A 48 -13.72 2.22 0.60
C GLN A 48 -13.47 3.00 1.90
N SER A 49 -13.49 2.30 3.02
CA SER A 49 -13.25 2.88 4.35
C SER A 49 -12.55 1.87 5.25
N LEU A 50 -11.83 2.39 6.26
CA LEU A 50 -11.31 1.57 7.35
C LEU A 50 -12.49 1.13 8.22
N ARG A 51 -12.59 -0.18 8.42
CA ARG A 51 -13.61 -0.81 9.25
C ARG A 51 -12.91 -1.67 10.29
N VAL A 52 -13.58 -1.94 11.39
CA VAL A 52 -13.07 -2.86 12.43
C VAL A 52 -12.64 -4.21 11.84
N SER A 53 -13.32 -4.70 10.80
CA SER A 53 -13.00 -5.97 10.14
C SER A 53 -11.77 -5.96 9.23
N ASN A 54 -11.25 -4.79 8.82
CA ASN A 54 -10.11 -4.70 7.91
C ASN A 54 -8.95 -3.84 8.45
N VAL A 55 -9.15 -3.11 9.55
CA VAL A 55 -8.20 -2.13 10.08
C VAL A 55 -6.86 -2.77 10.44
N GLU A 56 -6.86 -3.96 11.03
CA GLU A 56 -5.63 -4.66 11.43
C GLU A 56 -4.76 -5.02 10.22
N LEU A 57 -5.35 -5.69 9.23
CA LEU A 57 -4.65 -6.08 7.99
C LEU A 57 -4.14 -4.85 7.24
N VAL A 58 -4.98 -3.82 7.10
CA VAL A 58 -4.61 -2.59 6.41
C VAL A 58 -3.46 -1.89 7.13
N LEU A 59 -3.47 -1.85 8.46
CA LEU A 59 -2.39 -1.25 9.25
C LEU A 59 -1.08 -2.03 9.11
N GLN A 60 -1.13 -3.37 9.14
CA GLN A 60 0.04 -4.22 8.91
C GLN A 60 0.68 -3.96 7.54
N LEU A 61 -0.14 -3.86 6.48
CA LEU A 61 0.37 -3.57 5.14
C LEU A 61 0.88 -2.14 5.01
N ALA A 62 0.25 -1.17 5.65
CA ALA A 62 0.74 0.21 5.63
C ALA A 62 2.08 0.36 6.34
N ILE A 63 2.28 -0.33 7.46
CA ILE A 63 3.60 -0.39 8.11
C ILE A 63 4.61 -1.06 7.17
N ARG A 64 4.26 -2.22 6.59
CA ARG A 64 5.15 -2.97 5.68
C ARG A 64 5.60 -2.14 4.48
N PHE A 65 4.67 -1.41 3.87
CA PHE A 65 4.93 -0.63 2.67
C PHE A 65 5.19 0.86 2.96
N ASP A 66 5.38 1.26 4.22
CA ASP A 66 5.59 2.65 4.63
C ASP A 66 4.57 3.63 3.98
N VAL A 67 3.29 3.28 4.04
CA VAL A 67 2.18 4.09 3.51
C VAL A 67 1.56 4.89 4.65
N LYS A 68 1.47 6.20 4.49
CA LYS A 68 0.67 7.03 5.40
C LYS A 68 -0.81 6.85 5.10
N ILE A 69 -1.48 6.08 5.95
CA ILE A 69 -2.94 6.04 5.99
C ILE A 69 -3.41 7.30 6.70
N VAL A 70 -4.26 8.10 6.04
CA VAL A 70 -4.82 9.31 6.64
C VAL A 70 -5.76 8.90 7.78
N GLU A 71 -5.50 9.41 8.98
CA GLU A 71 -6.29 9.16 10.20
C GLU A 71 -7.77 9.59 10.04
N ASP A 72 -8.07 10.55 9.16
CA ASP A 72 -9.42 11.03 8.82
C ASP A 72 -10.34 9.97 8.15
N ARG A 73 -9.88 8.73 8.00
CA ARG A 73 -10.59 7.65 7.28
C ARG A 73 -11.11 6.53 8.16
N ALA A 74 -10.83 6.60 9.46
CA ALA A 74 -11.52 5.80 10.46
C ALA A 74 -12.89 6.43 10.69
N VAL A 75 -13.95 5.69 10.35
CA VAL A 75 -15.35 6.10 10.59
C VAL A 75 -15.89 5.28 11.76
#